data_AF-A0A953J5H5-F1
#
_entry.id   AF-A0A953J5H5-F1
#
_cell.length_a   1.000
_cell.length_b   1.000
_cell.length_c   1.000
_cell.angle_alpha   90.00
_cell.angle_beta   90.00
_cell.angle_gamma   90.00
#
_symmetry.space_group_name_H-M   'P 1'
#
loop_
_entity.id
_entity.type
_entity.pdbx_description
1 polymer ?
#
loop_
_entity_poly.entity_id
_entity_poly.type
_entity_poly.pdbx_seq_one_letter_code
_entity_poly.pdbx_strand_id
1 'polypeptide(L)'
;MFFPKVKRDFENGVRKVKWFASLLSERVRIEITLFKLLYQSEELKKRRNELLVQIGEEVYALRGKEKNVYANKEVTQAIRELEALDPEIKETLDRAAEVSKLVS
;
A
#
# COMPACT_ATOMS: atom_id res chain seq x y z
N MET A 1 48.07 31.23 13.15
CA MET A 1 46.82 31.79 12.57
C MET A 1 46.04 30.77 11.71
N PHE A 2 46.08 29.46 12.03
CA PHE A 2 45.46 28.40 11.20
C PHE A 2 44.18 27.78 11.80
N PHE A 3 44.07 27.73 13.12
CA PHE A 3 42.93 27.17 13.86
C PHE A 3 41.54 27.75 13.49
N PRO A 4 41.37 29.08 13.28
CA PRO A 4 40.05 29.65 13.00
C PRO A 4 39.50 29.22 11.63
N LYS A 5 40.37 28.98 10.64
CA LYS A 5 39.96 28.51 9.31
C LYS A 5 39.53 27.05 9.36
N VAL A 6 40.35 26.19 9.97
CA VAL A 6 40.04 24.75 10.11
C VAL A 6 38.73 24.53 10.87
N LYS A 7 38.48 25.27 11.96
CA LYS A 7 37.21 25.20 12.70
C LYS A 7 36.01 25.59 11.83
N ARG A 8 36.14 26.68 11.07
CA ARG A 8 35.09 27.18 10.17
C ARG A 8 34.79 26.19 9.04
N ASP A 9 35.83 25.59 8.46
CA ASP A 9 35.69 24.60 7.39
C ASP A 9 35.03 23.32 7.89
N PHE A 10 35.36 22.88 9.12
CA PHE A 10 34.69 21.75 9.77
C PHE A 10 33.21 22.04 10.07
N GLU A 11 32.89 23.20 10.65
CA GLU A 11 31.51 23.62 10.90
C GLU A 11 30.68 23.70 9.61
N ASN A 12 31.29 24.18 8.52
CA ASN A 12 30.68 24.21 7.20
C ASN A 12 30.47 22.78 6.64
N GLY A 13 31.43 21.88 6.85
CA GLY A 13 31.32 20.47 6.47
C GLY A 13 30.18 19.77 7.20
N VAL A 14 30.12 19.91 8.53
CA VAL A 14 29.03 19.35 9.36
C VAL A 14 27.67 19.91 8.92
N ARG A 15 27.59 21.21 8.62
CA ARG A 15 26.35 21.84 8.15
C ARG A 15 25.89 21.26 6.81
N LYS A 16 26.82 21.04 5.86
CA LYS A 16 26.51 20.41 4.58
C LYS A 16 26.01 18.98 4.77
N VAL A 17 26.71 18.17 5.57
CA VAL A 17 26.28 16.79 5.87
C VAL A 17 24.89 16.77 6.49
N LYS A 18 24.61 17.67 7.44
CA LYS A 18 23.28 17.77 8.06
C LYS A 18 22.19 18.12 7.06
N TRP A 19 22.46 19.03 6.12
CA TRP A 19 21.54 19.38 5.05
C TRP A 19 21.29 18.23 4.07
N PHE A 20 22.34 17.49 3.68
CA PHE A 20 22.17 16.28 2.86
C PHE A 20 21.36 15.21 3.60
N ALA A 21 21.65 14.99 4.89
CA ALA A 21 20.93 14.04 5.71
C ALA A 21 19.43 14.40 5.85
N SER A 22 19.08 15.68 6.00
CA SER A 22 17.68 16.09 6.06
C SER A 22 16.96 15.79 4.75
N LEU A 23 17.55 16.16 3.60
CA LEU A 23 16.96 15.89 2.29
C LEU A 23 16.78 14.39 2.02
N LEU A 24 17.80 13.58 2.33
CA LEU A 24 17.71 12.13 2.17
C LEU A 24 16.64 11.52 3.08
N SER A 25 16.53 11.99 4.33
CA SER A 25 15.52 11.49 5.26
C SER A 25 14.09 11.77 4.80
N GLU A 26 13.85 12.92 4.17
CA GLU A 26 12.56 13.28 3.59
C GLU A 26 12.23 12.39 2.40
N ARG A 27 13.19 12.19 1.49
CA ARG A 27 13.03 11.30 0.33
C ARG A 27 12.71 9.86 0.75
N VAL A 28 13.49 9.30 1.67
CA VAL A 28 13.29 7.93 2.17
C VAL A 28 11.91 7.77 2.80
N ARG A 29 11.42 8.79 3.52
CA ARG A 29 10.08 8.75 4.12
C ARG A 29 8.98 8.66 3.05
N ILE A 30 9.10 9.42 1.96
CA ILE A 30 8.16 9.39 0.85
C ILE A 30 8.16 8.00 0.20
N GLU A 31 9.34 7.46 -0.11
CA GLU A 31 9.49 6.13 -0.72
C GLU A 31 8.91 5.03 0.18
N ILE A 32 9.18 5.04 1.49
CA ILE A 32 8.60 4.09 2.45
C ILE A 32 7.07 4.19 2.47
N THR A 33 6.52 5.40 2.37
CA THR A 33 5.07 5.61 2.37
C THR A 33 4.44 5.03 1.10
N LEU A 34 5.07 5.25 -0.06
CA LEU A 34 4.67 4.62 -1.31
C LEU A 34 4.68 3.10 -1.21
N PHE A 35 5.78 2.52 -0.70
CA PHE A 35 5.89 1.07 -0.51
C PHE A 35 4.80 0.51 0.39
N LYS A 36 4.46 1.20 1.48
CA LYS A 36 3.37 0.78 2.37
C LYS A 36 2.02 0.76 1.66
N LEU A 37 1.70 1.80 0.89
CA LEU A 37 0.44 1.87 0.15
C LEU A 37 0.35 0.77 -0.91
N LEU A 38 1.44 0.52 -1.64
CA LEU A 38 1.49 -0.57 -2.63
C LEU A 38 1.34 -1.95 -1.96
N TYR A 39 2.03 -2.17 -0.84
CA TYR A 39 1.90 -3.40 -0.08
C TYR A 39 0.46 -3.62 0.43
N GLN A 40 -0.17 -2.58 0.99
CA GLN A 40 -1.57 -2.62 1.41
C GLN A 40 -2.52 -2.96 0.24
N SER A 41 -2.30 -2.36 -0.93
CA SER A 41 -3.09 -2.68 -2.12
C SER A 41 -2.99 -4.17 -2.49
N GLU A 42 -1.79 -4.75 -2.41
CA GLU A 42 -1.61 -6.18 -2.70
C GLU A 42 -2.22 -7.09 -1.65
N GLU A 43 -2.21 -6.72 -0.37
CA GLU A 43 -2.94 -7.47 0.68
C GLU A 43 -4.45 -7.46 0.42
N LEU A 44 -5.01 -6.30 0.05
CA LEU A 44 -6.43 -6.18 -0.28
C LEU A 44 -6.81 -6.99 -1.53
N LYS A 45 -5.97 -6.95 -2.58
CA LYS A 45 -6.18 -7.79 -3.79
C LYS A 45 -6.07 -9.28 -3.48
N LYS A 46 -5.15 -9.66 -2.59
CA LYS A 46 -5.05 -11.05 -2.14
C LYS A 46 -6.34 -11.47 -1.43
N ARG A 47 -6.85 -10.64 -0.52
CA ARG A 47 -8.12 -10.90 0.18
C ARG A 47 -9.30 -11.01 -0.81
N ARG A 48 -9.36 -10.13 -1.80
CA ARG A 48 -10.33 -10.20 -2.90
C ARG A 48 -10.27 -11.55 -3.63
N ASN A 49 -9.07 -12.02 -3.97
CA ASN A 49 -8.90 -13.31 -4.63
C ASN A 49 -9.32 -14.49 -3.75
N GLU A 50 -9.02 -14.45 -2.46
CA GLU A 50 -9.46 -15.48 -1.50
C GLU A 50 -11.00 -15.58 -1.45
N LEU A 51 -11.70 -14.45 -1.40
CA LEU A 51 -13.16 -14.42 -1.42
C LEU A 51 -13.75 -14.96 -2.73
N LEU A 52 -13.13 -14.65 -3.88
CA LEU A 52 -13.55 -15.20 -5.16
C LEU A 52 -13.37 -16.72 -5.23
N VAL A 53 -12.26 -17.24 -4.70
CA VAL A 53 -12.04 -18.69 -4.58
C VAL A 53 -13.11 -19.31 -3.71
N GLN A 54 -13.37 -18.75 -2.53
CA GLN A 54 -14.40 -19.24 -1.61
C GLN A 54 -15.79 -19.28 -2.26
N ILE A 55 -16.18 -18.22 -2.98
CA ILE A 55 -17.45 -18.20 -3.72
C ILE A 55 -17.49 -19.32 -4.77
N GLY A 56 -16.40 -19.49 -5.52
CA GLY A 56 -16.28 -20.55 -6.52
C GLY A 56 -16.44 -21.95 -5.92
N GLU A 57 -15.82 -22.21 -4.76
CA GLU A 57 -15.94 -23.46 -4.03
C GLU A 57 -17.39 -23.73 -3.58
N GLU A 58 -18.06 -22.73 -3.01
CA GLU A 58 -19.47 -22.83 -2.59
C GLU A 58 -20.42 -23.07 -3.77
N VAL A 59 -20.23 -22.35 -4.88
CA VAL A 59 -20.99 -22.55 -6.13
C VAL A 59 -20.79 -23.98 -6.64
N TYR A 60 -19.55 -24.46 -6.67
CA TYR A 60 -19.23 -25.79 -7.15
C TYR A 60 -19.79 -26.90 -6.24
N ALA A 61 -19.87 -26.68 -4.93
CA ALA A 61 -20.49 -27.58 -3.97
C ALA A 61 -22.02 -27.66 -4.10
N LEU A 62 -22.64 -26.66 -4.72
CA LEU A 62 -24.06 -26.62 -5.05
C LEU A 62 -24.40 -27.26 -6.40
N ARG A 63 -23.41 -27.68 -7.20
CA ARG A 63 -23.65 -28.30 -8.51
C ARG A 63 -24.59 -29.50 -8.40
N GLY A 64 -25.55 -29.59 -9.33
CA GLY A 64 -26.54 -30.68 -9.36
C GLY A 64 -27.62 -30.60 -8.28
N LYS A 65 -27.61 -29.57 -7.43
CA LYS A 65 -28.71 -29.25 -6.52
C LYS A 65 -29.53 -28.14 -7.18
N GLU A 66 -30.86 -28.28 -7.25
CA GLU A 66 -31.78 -27.18 -7.62
C GLU A 66 -31.89 -26.18 -6.45
N LYS A 67 -30.77 -25.58 -6.05
CA LYS A 67 -30.71 -24.56 -5.00
C LYS A 67 -30.16 -23.27 -5.58
N ASN A 68 -30.84 -22.17 -5.27
CA ASN A 68 -30.35 -20.84 -5.60
C ASN A 68 -29.04 -20.57 -4.81
N VAL A 69 -27.95 -20.33 -5.54
CA VAL A 69 -26.64 -20.00 -4.97
C VAL A 69 -26.71 -18.75 -4.09
N TYR A 70 -27.54 -17.76 -4.44
CA TYR A 70 -27.71 -16.54 -3.65
C TYR A 70 -28.53 -16.75 -2.38
N ALA A 71 -29.09 -17.94 -2.15
CA ALA A 71 -29.67 -18.29 -0.85
C ALA A 71 -28.61 -18.82 0.14
N ASN A 72 -27.40 -19.11 -0.33
CA ASN A 72 -26.26 -19.49 0.51
C ASN A 72 -25.71 -18.22 1.20
N LYS A 73 -25.72 -18.22 2.54
CA LYS A 73 -25.34 -17.03 3.34
C LYS A 73 -23.87 -16.74 3.22
N GLU A 74 -23.04 -17.77 3.12
CA GLU A 74 -21.59 -17.69 2.96
C GLU A 74 -21.25 -17.00 1.63
N VAL A 75 -21.96 -17.35 0.55
CA VAL A 75 -21.82 -16.69 -0.75
C VAL A 75 -22.28 -15.22 -0.69
N THR A 76 -23.47 -14.94 -0.14
CA THR A 76 -23.96 -13.56 -0.05
C THR A 76 -23.05 -12.68 0.81
N GLN A 77 -22.51 -13.22 1.90
CA GLN A 77 -21.58 -12.50 2.77
C GLN A 77 -20.26 -12.21 2.06
N ALA A 78 -19.67 -13.21 1.38
CA ALA A 78 -18.44 -13.03 0.63
C ALA A 78 -18.60 -12.01 -0.52
N ILE A 79 -19.75 -11.97 -1.18
CA ILE A 79 -20.07 -10.94 -2.19
C ILE A 79 -20.09 -9.54 -1.57
N ARG A 80 -20.74 -9.34 -0.42
CA ARG A 80 -20.75 -8.04 0.27
C ARG A 80 -19.36 -7.58 0.68
N GLU A 81 -18.53 -8.51 1.15
CA GLU A 81 -17.13 -8.22 1.47
C GLU A 81 -16.32 -7.84 0.22
N LEU A 82 -16.53 -8.53 -0.90
CA LEU A 82 -15.92 -8.15 -2.19
C LEU A 82 -16.32 -6.74 -2.63
N GLU A 83 -17.60 -6.41 -2.55
CA GLU A 83 -18.13 -5.08 -2.91
C GLU A 83 -17.53 -3.97 -2.03
N ALA A 84 -17.18 -4.28 -0.78
CA ALA A 84 -16.51 -3.33 0.11
C ALA A 84 -15.01 -3.20 -0.18
N LEU A 85 -14.35 -4.24 -0.69
CA LEU A 85 -12.90 -4.23 -0.98
C LEU A 85 -12.55 -3.45 -2.26
N ASP A 86 -13.38 -3.52 -3.29
CA ASP A 86 -13.12 -2.84 -4.56
C ASP A 86 -12.90 -1.31 -4.40
N PRO A 87 -13.71 -0.54 -3.64
CA PRO A 87 -13.43 0.88 -3.40
C PRO A 87 -12.18 1.11 -2.53
N GLU A 88 -11.88 0.23 -1.58
CA GLU A 88 -10.69 0.34 -0.70
C GLU A 88 -9.38 0.12 -1.50
N ILE A 89 -9.37 -0.86 -2.40
CA ILE A 89 -8.26 -1.12 -3.33
C ILE A 89 -8.04 0.11 -4.21
N LYS A 90 -9.12 0.65 -4.78
CA LYS A 90 -9.06 1.83 -5.64
C LYS A 90 -8.50 3.04 -4.89
N GLU A 91 -9.05 3.34 -3.71
CA GLU A 91 -8.58 4.47 -2.89
C GLU A 91 -7.10 4.34 -2.53
N THR A 92 -6.65 3.13 -2.17
CA THR A 92 -5.25 2.87 -1.83
C THR A 92 -4.32 3.08 -3.05
N LEU A 93 -4.74 2.64 -4.23
CA LEU A 93 -4.00 2.86 -5.48
C LEU A 93 -3.97 4.33 -5.89
N ASP A 94 -5.09 5.05 -5.73
CA ASP A 94 -5.17 6.48 -6.03
C ASP A 94 -4.22 7.27 -5.11
N ARG A 95 -4.20 6.96 -3.81
CA ARG A 95 -3.23 7.53 -2.85
C ARG A 95 -1.78 7.19 -3.23
N ALA A 96 -1.50 5.96 -3.65
CA ALA A 96 -0.16 5.57 -4.10
C ALA A 96 0.26 6.36 -5.35
N ALA A 97 -0.65 6.58 -6.30
CA ALA A 97 -0.40 7.37 -7.50
C ALA A 97 -0.12 8.84 -7.16
N GLU A 98 -0.81 9.41 -6.17
CA GLU A 98 -0.53 10.76 -5.66
C GLU A 98 0.87 10.85 -5.03
N VAL A 99 1.24 9.89 -4.18
CA VAL A 99 2.57 9.86 -3.55
C VAL A 99 3.67 9.65 -4.61
N SER A 100 3.42 8.82 -5.63
CA SER A 100 4.38 8.58 -6.71
C SER A 100 4.74 9.87 -7.45
N LYS A 101 3.82 10.83 -7.60
CA LYS A 101 4.09 12.13 -8.24
C LYS A 101 5.07 13.00 -7.45
N LEU A 102 5.34 12.68 -6.17
CA LEU A 102 6.34 13.37 -5.36
C LEU A 102 7.74 12.77 -5.52
N VAL A 103 7.85 11.59 -6.15
CA VAL A 103 9.10 10.86 -6.38
C VAL A 103 9.58 10.98 -7.83
N SER A 104 8.62 11.06 -8.77
CA SER A 104 8.84 11.22 -10.22
C SER A 104 9.17 12.66 -10.62
#